data_AF-A0A7S0AZL6-F1
#
_entry.id   AF-A0A7S0AZL6-F1
#
_cell.length_a   1.000
_cell.length_b   1.000
_cell.length_c   1.000
_cell.angle_alpha   90.00
_cell.angle_beta   90.00
_cell.angle_gamma   90.00
#
_symmetry.space_group_name_H-M   'P 1'
#
loop_
_entity.id
_entity.type
_entity.pdbx_description
1 polymer ?
#
loop_
_entity_poly.entity_id
_entity_poly.type
_entity_poly.pdbx_seq_one_letter_code
_entity_poly.pdbx_strand_id
1 'polypeptide(L)'
;VPVYTAVINAAAFSNGNRKEEQEAFEIATNTLNELYNCTYCDANSATMGTFIKACGRLEVPTDVLLEKSLEETFRKACRLGIVDRFVLIQMYWSCPDGLYKKLLGDLIPGDGPEKVKIDAHLIPEEWRRNVREAKAPY
;
A
#
# COMPACT_ATOMS: atom_id res chain seq x y z
N VAL A 1 -7.33 13.99 5.21
CA VAL A 1 -6.51 13.01 4.45
C VAL A 1 -5.02 13.32 4.48
N PRO A 2 -4.53 14.54 4.17
CA PRO A 2 -3.08 14.81 4.15
C PRO A 2 -2.39 14.56 5.50
N VAL A 3 -3.05 14.91 6.61
CA VAL A 3 -2.52 14.69 7.97
C VAL A 3 -2.34 13.21 8.28
N TYR A 4 -3.35 12.35 8.02
CA TYR A 4 -3.22 10.90 8.17
C TYR A 4 -2.08 10.33 7.34
N THR A 5 -1.95 10.78 6.09
CA THR A 5 -0.85 10.35 5.20
C THR A 5 0.51 10.79 5.75
N ALA A 6 0.61 12.00 6.32
CA ALA A 6 1.84 12.51 6.91
C ALA A 6 2.26 11.70 8.15
N VAL A 7 1.32 11.30 9.00
CA VAL A 7 1.59 10.45 10.17
C VAL A 7 2.06 9.07 9.74
N ILE A 8 1.37 8.42 8.79
CA ILE A 8 1.80 7.12 8.24
C ILE A 8 3.18 7.24 7.58
N ASN A 9 3.45 8.34 6.87
CA ASN A 9 4.74 8.58 6.25
C ASN A 9 5.85 8.77 7.29
N ALA A 10 5.59 9.53 8.36
CA ALA A 10 6.54 9.72 9.44
C ALA A 10 6.91 8.38 10.09
N ALA A 11 5.90 7.55 10.41
CA ALA A 11 6.12 6.19 10.90
C ALA A 11 6.91 5.34 9.90
N ALA A 12 6.54 5.39 8.61
CA ALA A 12 7.25 4.67 7.56
C ALA A 12 8.72 5.06 7.43
N PHE A 13 9.15 6.24 7.89
CA PHE A 13 10.55 6.69 7.87
C PHE A 13 11.23 6.68 9.25
N SER A 14 10.56 6.18 10.29
CA SER A 14 11.16 5.96 11.60
C SER A 14 12.26 4.91 11.50
N ASN A 15 13.51 5.29 11.79
CA ASN A 15 14.64 4.38 11.92
C ASN A 15 14.88 4.17 13.42
N GLY A 16 14.73 2.95 13.90
CA GLY A 16 14.90 2.63 15.31
C GLY A 16 15.36 1.20 15.51
N ASN A 17 15.45 0.79 16.77
CA ASN A 17 15.59 -0.63 17.09
C ASN A 17 14.27 -1.37 16.77
N ARG A 18 14.31 -2.71 16.77
CA ARG A 18 13.15 -3.56 16.45
C ARG A 18 11.86 -3.16 17.19
N LYS A 19 11.96 -2.77 18.46
CA LYS A 19 10.79 -2.38 19.25
C LYS A 19 10.21 -1.05 18.76
N GLU A 20 11.07 -0.07 18.49
CA GLU A 20 10.65 1.24 17.99
C GLU A 20 10.01 1.14 16.59
N GLU A 21 10.52 0.27 15.72
CA GLU A 21 9.92 0.03 14.40
C GLU A 21 8.58 -0.72 14.48
N GLN A 22 8.44 -1.65 15.42
CA GLN A 22 7.15 -2.30 15.71
C GLN A 22 6.12 -1.30 16.24
N GLU A 23 6.52 -0.39 17.14
CA GLU A 23 5.67 0.71 17.63
C GLU A 23 5.30 1.65 16.48
N ALA A 24 6.23 1.99 15.59
CA ALA A 24 5.94 2.79 14.40
C ALA A 24 4.94 2.08 13.47
N PHE A 25 5.05 0.76 13.30
CA PHE A 25 4.11 -0.03 12.51
C PHE A 25 2.70 -0.02 13.13
N GLU A 26 2.62 -0.13 14.46
CA GLU A 26 1.35 -0.03 15.19
C GLU A 26 0.71 1.36 15.02
N ILE A 27 1.51 2.44 15.11
CA ILE A 27 1.04 3.81 14.86
C ILE A 27 0.49 3.95 13.43
N ALA A 28 1.21 3.45 12.42
CA ALA A 28 0.77 3.48 11.04
C ALA A 28 -0.57 2.73 10.86
N THR A 29 -0.70 1.56 11.49
CA THR A 29 -1.89 0.71 11.41
C THR A 29 -3.10 1.38 12.07
N ASN A 30 -2.92 1.92 13.27
CA ASN A 30 -3.97 2.63 14.00
C ASN A 30 -4.42 3.88 13.24
N THR A 31 -3.47 4.63 12.66
CA THR A 31 -3.77 5.82 11.85
C THR A 31 -4.59 5.49 10.61
N LEU A 32 -4.23 4.40 9.90
CA LEU A 32 -4.98 3.97 8.73
C LEU A 32 -6.39 3.47 9.11
N ASN A 33 -6.51 2.74 10.21
CA ASN A 33 -7.79 2.29 10.74
C ASN A 33 -8.70 3.46 11.14
N GLU A 34 -8.14 4.49 11.76
CA GLU A 34 -8.88 5.72 12.07
C GLU A 34 -9.39 6.40 10.80
N LEU A 35 -8.52 6.53 9.78
CA LEU A 35 -8.93 7.06 8.47
C LEU A 35 -10.03 6.22 7.82
N TYR A 36 -10.01 4.91 7.97
CA TYR A 36 -11.06 4.03 7.45
C TYR A 36 -12.41 4.18 8.16
N ASN A 37 -12.42 4.67 9.39
CA ASN A 37 -13.62 4.93 10.18
C ASN A 37 -14.02 6.42 10.15
N CYS A 38 -13.25 7.27 9.47
CA CYS A 38 -13.53 8.69 9.29
C CYS A 38 -14.78 8.89 8.43
N THR A 39 -15.75 9.66 8.92
CA THR A 39 -17.00 9.96 8.18
C THR A 39 -16.89 11.18 7.25
N TYR A 40 -15.82 11.96 7.37
CA TYR A 40 -15.61 13.21 6.65
C TYR A 40 -14.38 13.18 5.73
N CYS A 41 -13.68 12.04 5.64
CA CYS A 41 -12.44 11.93 4.89
C CYS A 41 -12.17 10.51 4.40
N ASP A 42 -11.75 10.39 3.14
CA ASP A 42 -11.46 9.10 2.51
C ASP A 42 -9.95 8.90 2.28
N ALA A 43 -9.51 7.65 2.35
CA ALA A 43 -8.17 7.27 1.92
C ALA A 43 -8.01 7.46 0.40
N ASN A 44 -6.83 7.91 -0.03
CA ASN A 44 -6.46 8.01 -1.44
C ASN A 44 -5.27 7.10 -1.77
N SER A 45 -4.86 7.08 -3.03
CA SER A 45 -3.74 6.26 -3.49
C SER A 45 -2.44 6.54 -2.74
N ALA A 46 -2.16 7.81 -2.43
CA ALA A 46 -0.99 8.23 -1.65
C ALA A 46 -1.02 7.67 -0.22
N THR A 47 -2.17 7.67 0.45
CA THR A 47 -2.31 7.06 1.78
C THR A 47 -2.06 5.55 1.71
N MET A 48 -2.69 4.86 0.76
CA MET A 48 -2.57 3.40 0.61
C MET A 48 -1.13 2.99 0.29
N GLY A 49 -0.50 3.64 -0.69
CA GLY A 49 0.89 3.37 -1.05
C GLY A 49 1.84 3.65 0.10
N THR A 50 1.65 4.75 0.84
CA THR A 50 2.50 5.07 1.99
C THR A 50 2.38 4.02 3.10
N PHE A 51 1.18 3.50 3.36
CA PHE A 51 1.01 2.43 4.34
C PHE A 51 1.66 1.11 3.88
N ILE A 52 1.49 0.74 2.59
CA ILE A 52 2.16 -0.43 2.01
C ILE A 52 3.69 -0.28 2.11
N LYS A 53 4.22 0.93 1.91
CA LYS A 53 5.63 1.22 2.14
C LYS A 53 6.04 1.02 3.59
N ALA A 54 5.23 1.50 4.55
CA ALA A 54 5.48 1.30 5.98
C ALA A 54 5.61 -0.20 6.31
N CYS A 55 4.70 -1.02 5.79
CA CYS A 55 4.72 -2.48 5.95
C CYS A 55 6.02 -3.11 5.44
N GLY A 56 6.56 -2.64 4.31
CA GLY A 56 7.80 -3.18 3.73
C GLY A 56 9.08 -2.65 4.35
N ARG A 57 9.02 -1.58 5.16
CA ARG A 57 10.21 -0.92 5.73
C ARG A 57 10.41 -1.19 7.21
N LEU A 58 9.32 -1.30 7.97
CA LEU A 58 9.37 -1.45 9.42
C LEU A 58 9.40 -2.91 9.81
N GLU A 59 10.00 -3.20 10.96
CA GLU A 59 9.83 -4.49 11.63
C GLU A 59 8.36 -4.77 11.98
N VAL A 60 7.76 -5.70 11.26
CA VAL A 60 6.41 -6.22 11.55
C VAL A 60 6.54 -7.44 12.47
N PRO A 61 5.71 -7.58 13.53
CA PRO A 61 5.82 -8.67 14.50
C PRO A 61 5.90 -10.09 13.91
N THR A 62 5.20 -10.35 12.80
CA THR A 62 5.17 -11.65 12.12
C THR A 62 4.94 -11.48 10.63
N ASP A 63 5.43 -12.42 9.82
CA ASP A 63 5.17 -12.46 8.37
C ASP A 63 3.68 -12.58 8.06
N VAL A 64 2.93 -13.33 8.88
CA VAL A 64 1.47 -13.48 8.75
C VAL A 64 0.76 -12.13 8.89
N LEU A 65 1.19 -11.30 9.85
CA LEU A 65 0.63 -9.97 10.04
C LEU A 65 1.01 -9.04 8.88
N LEU A 66 2.27 -9.10 8.41
CA LEU A 66 2.73 -8.35 7.26
C LEU A 66 1.90 -8.66 6.01
N GLU A 67 1.76 -9.95 5.67
CA GLU A 67 1.01 -10.39 4.50
C GLU A 67 -0.46 -9.99 4.59
N LYS A 68 -1.07 -10.15 5.77
CA LYS A 68 -2.45 -9.74 6.01
C LYS A 68 -2.62 -8.23 5.83
N SER A 69 -1.76 -7.40 6.41
CA SER A 69 -1.82 -5.94 6.29
C SER A 69 -1.66 -5.46 4.85
N LEU A 70 -0.74 -6.07 4.10
CA LEU A 70 -0.53 -5.78 2.68
C LEU A 70 -1.75 -6.19 1.84
N GLU A 71 -2.25 -7.42 2.02
CA GLU A 71 -3.40 -7.95 1.28
C GLU A 71 -4.66 -7.12 1.54
N GLU A 72 -4.99 -6.84 2.80
CA GLU A 72 -6.18 -6.07 3.17
C GLU A 72 -6.13 -4.65 2.62
N THR A 73 -4.97 -3.98 2.74
CA THR A 73 -4.78 -2.62 2.23
C THR A 73 -4.91 -2.59 0.71
N PHE A 74 -4.23 -3.51 0.01
CA PHE A 74 -4.27 -3.56 -1.45
C PHE A 74 -5.67 -3.88 -1.98
N ARG A 75 -6.35 -4.90 -1.42
CA ARG A 75 -7.73 -5.22 -1.82
C ARG A 75 -8.69 -4.07 -1.53
N LYS A 76 -8.47 -3.31 -0.46
CA LYS A 76 -9.28 -2.13 -0.17
C LYS A 76 -9.01 -1.01 -1.19
N ALA A 77 -7.76 -0.78 -1.58
CA ALA A 77 -7.42 0.16 -2.65
C ALA A 77 -8.09 -0.24 -3.99
N CYS A 78 -8.11 -1.54 -4.33
CA CYS A 78 -8.80 -2.07 -5.50
C CYS A 78 -10.30 -1.77 -5.46
N ARG A 79 -10.99 -2.08 -4.34
CA ARG A 79 -12.43 -1.83 -4.18
C ARG A 79 -12.78 -0.34 -4.28
N LEU A 80 -11.94 0.50 -3.69
CA LEU A 80 -12.08 1.95 -3.74
C LEU A 80 -11.73 2.52 -5.12
N GLY A 81 -11.13 1.75 -6.03
CA GLY A 81 -10.76 2.21 -7.36
C GLY A 81 -9.61 3.23 -7.35
N ILE A 82 -8.71 3.15 -6.36
CA ILE A 82 -7.63 4.13 -6.12
C ILE A 82 -6.23 3.51 -6.29
N VAL A 83 -6.11 2.42 -7.05
CA VAL A 83 -4.82 1.80 -7.37
C VAL A 83 -4.16 2.60 -8.48
N ASP A 84 -3.06 3.26 -8.14
CA ASP A 84 -2.22 3.98 -9.09
C ASP A 84 -0.81 3.36 -9.18
N ARG A 85 0.05 3.98 -9.98
CA ARG A 85 1.45 3.57 -10.12
C ARG A 85 2.20 3.55 -8.79
N PHE A 86 1.89 4.47 -7.86
CA PHE A 86 2.57 4.52 -6.58
C PHE A 86 2.21 3.30 -5.72
N VAL A 87 0.92 2.95 -5.63
CA VAL A 87 0.45 1.74 -4.94
C VAL A 87 1.15 0.50 -5.48
N LEU A 88 1.19 0.33 -6.81
CA LEU A 88 1.84 -0.83 -7.44
C LEU A 88 3.35 -0.91 -7.16
N ILE A 89 4.05 0.23 -7.20
CA ILE A 89 5.48 0.28 -6.86
C ILE A 89 5.70 -0.17 -5.42
N GLN A 90 4.87 0.30 -4.48
CA GLN A 90 5.03 -0.11 -3.09
C GLN A 90 4.71 -1.60 -2.90
N MET A 91 3.70 -2.15 -3.59
CA MET A 91 3.46 -3.60 -3.60
C MET A 91 4.68 -4.37 -4.15
N TYR A 92 5.33 -3.82 -5.18
CA TYR A 92 6.52 -4.43 -5.77
C TYR A 92 7.70 -4.47 -4.79
N TRP A 93 7.86 -3.48 -3.91
CA TRP A 93 8.98 -3.47 -2.96
C TRP A 93 8.64 -4.12 -1.61
N SER A 94 7.40 -4.01 -1.15
CA SER A 94 7.01 -4.41 0.20
C SER A 94 6.43 -5.82 0.30
N CYS A 95 5.84 -6.37 -0.76
CA CYS A 95 5.24 -7.71 -0.68
C CYS A 95 6.26 -8.83 -0.83
N PRO A 96 6.17 -9.89 -0.02
CA PRO A 96 6.77 -11.17 -0.35
C PRO A 96 6.32 -11.69 -1.72
N ASP A 97 7.18 -12.41 -2.43
CA ASP A 97 6.93 -12.86 -3.81
C ASP A 97 5.66 -13.73 -3.93
N GLY A 98 5.43 -14.63 -2.96
CA GLY A 98 4.24 -15.48 -2.92
C GLY A 98 2.95 -14.67 -2.86
N LEU A 99 2.90 -13.66 -1.98
CA LEU A 99 1.75 -12.76 -1.86
C LEU A 99 1.58 -11.88 -3.10
N TYR A 100 2.68 -11.35 -3.65
CA TYR A 100 2.62 -10.54 -4.85
C TYR A 100 2.01 -11.31 -6.02
N LYS A 101 2.50 -12.53 -6.28
CA LYS A 101 1.94 -13.40 -7.33
C LYS A 101 0.47 -13.74 -7.08
N LYS A 102 0.09 -14.03 -5.83
CA LYS A 102 -1.31 -14.29 -5.46
C LYS A 102 -2.24 -13.12 -5.78
N LEU A 103 -1.79 -11.88 -5.61
CA LEU A 103 -2.65 -10.69 -5.76
C LEU A 103 -2.61 -10.07 -7.16
N LEU A 104 -1.49 -10.23 -7.86
CA LEU A 104 -1.15 -9.46 -9.05
C LEU A 104 -0.69 -10.33 -10.22
N GLY A 105 -0.51 -11.64 -10.01
CA GLY A 105 0.00 -12.57 -11.02
C GLY A 105 -0.86 -12.62 -12.29
N ASP A 106 -2.18 -12.54 -12.15
CA ASP A 106 -3.11 -12.56 -13.29
C ASP A 106 -2.95 -11.34 -14.23
N LEU A 107 -2.31 -10.26 -13.75
CA LEU A 107 -2.03 -9.06 -14.55
C LEU A 107 -0.68 -9.13 -15.27
N ILE A 108 0.16 -10.14 -14.97
CA ILE A 108 1.48 -10.28 -15.56
C ILE A 108 1.37 -11.24 -16.74
N PRO A 109 1.65 -10.81 -17.98
CA PRO A 109 1.66 -11.72 -19.12
C PRO A 109 2.85 -12.69 -19.01
N GLY A 110 2.56 -13.94 -18.64
CA GLY A 110 3.50 -15.07 -18.65
C GLY A 110 3.74 -15.69 -17.26
N ASP A 111 3.90 -17.02 -17.24
CA ASP A 111 4.13 -17.82 -16.02
C ASP A 111 5.60 -17.75 -15.52
N GLY A 112 6.16 -16.55 -15.51
CA GLY A 112 7.52 -16.32 -15.04
C GLY A 112 7.65 -16.59 -13.53
N PRO A 113 8.71 -17.25 -13.06
CA PRO A 113 8.94 -17.47 -11.64
C PRO A 113 9.33 -16.17 -10.90
N GLU A 114 9.53 -15.07 -11.61
CA GLU A 114 10.04 -13.82 -11.04
C GLU A 114 8.97 -12.75 -10.89
N LYS A 115 9.14 -11.92 -9.87
CA LYS A 115 8.30 -10.76 -9.59
C LYS A 115 8.57 -9.67 -10.64
N VAL A 116 7.56 -9.34 -11.45
CA VAL A 116 7.68 -8.33 -12.52
C VAL A 116 6.91 -7.07 -12.13
N LYS A 117 7.45 -5.89 -12.48
CA LYS A 117 6.73 -4.63 -12.32
C LYS A 117 5.55 -4.58 -13.29
N ILE A 118 4.37 -4.36 -12.74
CA ILE A 118 3.15 -4.22 -13.55
C ILE A 118 3.14 -2.86 -14.26
N ASP A 119 2.84 -2.91 -15.56
CA ASP A 119 2.52 -1.73 -16.35
C ASP A 119 1.16 -1.18 -15.93
N ALA A 120 1.06 0.14 -15.76
CA ALA A 120 -0.18 0.81 -15.40
C ALA A 120 -1.32 0.56 -16.40
N HIS A 121 -1.01 0.25 -17.66
CA HIS A 121 -2.00 -0.09 -18.69
C HIS A 121 -2.65 -1.46 -18.51
N LEU A 122 -2.04 -2.34 -17.71
CA LEU A 122 -2.57 -3.67 -17.39
C LEU A 122 -3.47 -3.64 -16.14
N ILE A 123 -3.59 -2.50 -15.47
CA ILE A 123 -4.47 -2.34 -14.30
C ILE A 123 -5.93 -2.34 -14.77
N PRO A 124 -6.80 -3.19 -14.18
CA PRO A 124 -8.22 -3.16 -14.48
C PRO A 124 -8.83 -1.77 -14.20
N GLU A 125 -9.74 -1.33 -15.07
CA GLU A 125 -10.34 0.01 -14.98
C GLU A 125 -11.03 0.23 -13.63
N GLU A 126 -11.69 -0.81 -13.12
CA GLU A 126 -12.36 -0.81 -11.82
C GLU A 126 -11.41 -0.51 -10.64
N TRP A 127 -10.12 -0.85 -10.76
CA TRP A 127 -9.12 -0.61 -9.71
C TRP A 127 -8.55 0.80 -9.75
N ARG A 128 -8.71 1.53 -10.87
CA ARG A 128 -8.15 2.87 -11.07
C ARG A 128 -9.19 3.99 -11.31
N ARG A 129 -10.48 3.65 -11.37
CA ARG A 129 -11.61 4.58 -11.67
C ARG A 129 -11.66 5.88 -10.85
N ASN A 130 -11.09 5.90 -9.65
CA ASN A 130 -11.10 7.02 -8.71
C ASN A 130 -9.70 7.61 -8.50
N VAL A 131 -8.70 7.19 -9.28
CA VAL A 131 -7.38 7.83 -9.30
C VAL A 131 -7.54 9.21 -9.89
N ARG A 132 -7.40 10.23 -9.04
CA ARG A 132 -7.37 11.63 -9.49
C ARG A 132 -5.99 11.88 -10.07
N GLU A 133 -5.90 12.01 -11.39
CA GLU A 133 -4.68 12.52 -12.02
C GLU A 133 -4.36 13.88 -11.39
N ALA A 134 -3.16 13.99 -10.81
CA ALA A 134 -2.64 15.30 -10.48
C ALA A 134 -2.51 16.04 -11.81
N LYS A 135 -3.31 17.09 -12.01
CA LYS A 135 -3.04 18.05 -13.08
C LYS A 135 -1.58 18.47 -12.89
N ALA A 136 -0.74 18.17 -13.88
CA ALA A 136 0.63 18.64 -13.89
C ALA A 136 0.62 20.16 -13.59
N PRO A 137 1.36 20.64 -12.58
CA PRO A 137 1.53 22.08 -12.45
C PRO A 137 2.22 22.55 -13.72
N TYR A 138 1.54 23.44 -14.45
CA TYR A 138 2.07 24.17 -15.59
C TYR A 138 3.36 24.91 -15.21
#